data_AF-A0A803XVE3-F1
#
_entry.id   AF-A0A803XVE3-F1
#
_cell.length_a   1.000
_cell.length_b   1.000
_cell.length_c   1.000
_cell.angle_alpha   90.00
_cell.angle_beta   90.00
_cell.angle_gamma   90.00
#
_symmetry.space_group_name_H-M   'P 1'
#
loop_
_entity.id
_entity.type
_entity.pdbx_description
1 polymer ?
#
loop_
_entity_poly.entity_id
_entity_poly.type
_entity_poly.pdbx_seq_one_letter_code
_entity_poly.pdbx_strand_id
1 'polypeptide(L)'
;MHRFLCGFFCLFVCLFVFRISGLRVVGESFSPALHLRLENSYGSRENDVKLLKRIVDYCVNRGIALTQARYLEKEEKCLPSPSIRVVVTVEQTEQELDKAASLIKEAAESVLN
;
A
#
# COMPACT_ATOMS: atom_id res chain seq x y z
N MET A 1 2.39 -21.25 -18.93
CA MET A 1 3.27 -21.27 -17.73
C MET A 1 3.40 -19.94 -16.99
N HIS A 2 2.85 -18.81 -17.46
CA HIS A 2 2.98 -17.51 -16.75
C HIS A 2 1.97 -17.23 -15.63
N ARG A 3 0.84 -17.97 -15.56
CA ARG A 3 -0.21 -17.74 -14.54
C ARG A 3 0.16 -18.26 -13.14
N PHE A 4 1.07 -19.23 -13.02
CA PHE A 4 1.46 -19.81 -11.73
C PHE A 4 2.56 -19.02 -11.01
N LEU A 5 3.36 -18.23 -11.73
CA LEU A 5 4.44 -17.41 -11.14
C LEU A 5 3.90 -16.19 -10.39
N CYS A 6 2.80 -15.59 -10.87
CA CYS A 6 2.23 -14.41 -10.22
C CYS A 6 1.65 -14.73 -8.84
N GLY A 7 1.03 -15.91 -8.65
CA GLY A 7 0.48 -16.32 -7.35
C GLY A 7 1.53 -16.55 -6.26
N PHE A 8 2.71 -17.07 -6.62
CA PHE A 8 3.82 -17.27 -5.68
C PHE A 8 4.50 -15.95 -5.27
N PHE A 9 4.61 -15.01 -6.21
CA PHE A 9 5.12 -13.66 -5.93
C PHE A 9 4.15 -12.82 -5.07
N CYS A 10 2.83 -12.94 -5.29
CA CYS A 10 1.82 -12.24 -4.48
C CYS A 10 1.89 -12.62 -2.99
N LEU A 11 2.06 -13.91 -2.70
CA LEU A 11 2.15 -14.39 -1.31
C LEU A 11 3.34 -13.75 -0.60
N PHE A 12 4.44 -13.57 -1.32
CA PHE A 12 5.69 -12.97 -0.82
C PHE A 12 5.49 -11.50 -0.43
N VAL A 13 4.86 -10.71 -1.29
CA VAL A 13 4.56 -9.29 -1.01
C VAL A 13 3.63 -9.14 0.18
N CYS A 14 2.60 -9.99 0.26
CA CYS A 14 1.66 -9.94 1.35
C CYS A 14 2.41 -10.15 2.69
N LEU A 15 3.28 -11.16 2.79
CA LEU A 15 4.05 -11.47 4.00
C LEU A 15 4.96 -10.32 4.48
N PHE A 16 5.60 -9.58 3.58
CA PHE A 16 6.56 -8.53 3.96
C PHE A 16 5.89 -7.22 4.42
N VAL A 17 4.70 -6.91 3.92
CA VAL A 17 3.99 -5.66 4.30
C VAL A 17 3.11 -5.85 5.55
N PHE A 18 2.97 -7.08 6.07
CA PHE A 18 2.02 -7.42 7.14
C PHE A 18 2.32 -6.86 8.54
N ARG A 19 3.43 -6.13 8.76
CA ARG A 19 3.82 -5.65 10.11
C ARG A 19 4.31 -4.21 10.12
N ILE A 20 3.55 -3.30 9.53
CA ILE A 20 3.81 -1.85 9.61
C ILE A 20 2.81 -1.23 10.59
N SER A 21 3.30 -0.75 11.74
CA SER A 21 2.45 -0.09 12.73
C SER A 21 1.73 1.11 12.13
N GLY A 22 0.44 1.28 12.45
CA GLY A 22 -0.39 2.37 11.92
C GLY A 22 -0.99 2.10 10.53
N LEU A 23 -0.56 1.04 9.83
CA LEU A 23 -1.11 0.63 8.54
C LEU A 23 -1.62 -0.81 8.57
N ARG A 24 -2.82 -1.03 8.01
CA ARG A 24 -3.40 -2.36 7.77
C ARG A 24 -3.39 -2.70 6.28
N VAL A 25 -3.03 -3.94 5.98
CA VAL A 25 -3.16 -4.51 4.63
C VAL A 25 -4.60 -4.98 4.42
N VAL A 26 -5.18 -4.66 3.27
CA VAL A 26 -6.51 -5.07 2.84
C VAL A 26 -6.42 -5.64 1.43
N GLY A 27 -6.91 -6.86 1.25
CA GLY A 27 -6.90 -7.58 -0.03
C GLY A 27 -6.67 -9.07 0.19
N GLU A 28 -6.76 -9.82 -0.89
CA GLU A 28 -6.48 -11.26 -0.89
C GLU A 28 -4.99 -11.52 -1.07
N SER A 29 -4.42 -12.47 -0.33
CA SER A 29 -2.97 -12.72 -0.31
C SER A 29 -2.38 -13.18 -1.64
N PHE A 30 -3.22 -13.69 -2.54
CA PHE A 30 -2.84 -14.10 -3.90
C PHE A 30 -3.08 -13.00 -4.94
N SER A 31 -3.63 -11.84 -4.55
CA SER A 31 -3.88 -10.72 -5.44
C SER A 31 -2.61 -9.89 -5.68
N PRO A 32 -2.26 -9.57 -6.94
CA PRO A 32 -1.11 -8.71 -7.25
C PRO A 32 -1.37 -7.25 -6.89
N ALA A 33 -2.61 -6.91 -6.54
CA ALA A 33 -3.01 -5.60 -6.09
C ALA A 33 -3.60 -5.69 -4.68
N LEU A 34 -3.00 -4.93 -3.76
CA LEU A 34 -3.39 -4.83 -2.36
C LEU A 34 -3.61 -3.35 -2.01
N HIS A 35 -4.29 -3.13 -0.88
CA HIS A 35 -4.51 -1.80 -0.32
C HIS A 35 -3.87 -1.67 1.05
N LEU A 36 -3.16 -0.56 1.29
CA LEU A 36 -2.76 -0.13 2.62
C LEU A 36 -3.72 0.94 3.10
N ARG A 37 -4.32 0.73 4.27
CA ARG A 37 -5.19 1.71 4.94
C ARG A 37 -4.59 2.08 6.27
N LEU A 38 -4.93 3.25 6.79
CA LEU A 38 -4.65 3.55 8.19
C LEU A 38 -5.39 2.53 9.08
N GLU A 39 -4.73 2.06 10.14
CA GLU A 39 -5.39 1.21 11.15
C GLU A 39 -6.55 1.95 11.80
N ASN A 40 -6.31 3.22 12.16
CA ASN A 40 -7.29 4.13 12.73
C ASN A 40 -7.34 5.42 11.90
N SER A 41 -8.54 6.00 11.76
CA SER A 41 -8.70 7.32 11.15
C SER A 41 -8.16 8.41 12.08
N TYR A 42 -7.54 9.45 11.51
CA TYR A 42 -7.00 10.62 12.21
C TYR A 42 -8.00 11.81 12.15
N GLY A 43 -9.29 11.49 12.27
CA GLY A 43 -10.36 12.46 12.50
C GLY A 43 -11.19 12.84 11.27
N SER A 44 -10.63 12.81 10.06
CA SER A 44 -11.41 13.04 8.84
C SER A 44 -10.81 12.34 7.63
N ARG A 45 -11.67 12.02 6.64
CA ARG A 45 -11.24 11.44 5.37
C ARG A 45 -10.18 12.31 4.68
N GLU A 46 -10.36 13.63 4.70
CA GLU A 46 -9.42 14.56 4.07
C GLU A 46 -8.04 14.51 4.77
N ASN A 47 -8.02 14.44 6.10
CA ASN A 47 -6.79 14.29 6.87
C ASN A 47 -6.12 12.95 6.57
N ASP A 48 -6.89 11.87 6.55
CA ASP A 48 -6.40 10.53 6.21
C ASP A 48 -5.81 10.50 4.79
N VAL A 49 -6.47 11.14 3.82
CA VAL A 49 -5.98 11.29 2.45
C VAL A 49 -4.65 12.07 2.43
N LYS A 50 -4.52 13.16 3.19
CA LYS A 50 -3.28 13.93 3.27
C LYS A 50 -2.14 13.12 3.92
N LEU A 51 -2.42 12.37 4.98
CA LEU A 51 -1.42 11.50 5.63
C LEU A 51 -0.94 10.39 4.70
N LEU A 52 -1.87 9.67 4.07
CA LEU A 52 -1.51 8.63 3.11
C LEU A 52 -0.76 9.20 1.89
N LYS A 53 -1.09 10.42 1.46
CA LYS A 53 -0.34 11.11 0.41
C LYS A 53 1.10 11.42 0.83
N ARG A 54 1.33 11.86 2.08
CA ARG A 54 2.70 12.09 2.60
C ARG A 54 3.53 10.80 2.57
N ILE A 55 2.94 9.66 2.90
CA ILE A 55 3.60 8.34 2.80
C ILE A 55 3.96 8.03 1.33
N VAL A 56 3.01 8.22 0.40
CA VAL A 56 3.25 8.03 -1.04
C VAL A 56 4.38 8.93 -1.54
N ASP A 57 4.33 10.22 -1.24
CA ASP A 57 5.34 11.20 -1.68
C ASP A 57 6.73 10.85 -1.11
N TYR A 58 6.80 10.37 0.14
CA TYR A 58 8.04 9.89 0.76
C TYR A 58 8.67 8.74 -0.04
N CYS A 59 7.88 7.72 -0.38
CA CYS A 59 8.36 6.56 -1.14
C CYS A 59 8.76 6.94 -2.58
N VAL A 60 7.95 7.77 -3.25
CA VAL A 60 8.21 8.22 -4.63
C VAL A 60 9.54 8.97 -4.72
N ASN A 61 9.79 9.88 -3.77
CA ASN A 61 11.05 10.63 -3.70
C ASN A 61 12.29 9.75 -3.43
N ARG A 62 12.09 8.48 -3.03
CA ARG A 62 13.16 7.51 -2.75
C ARG A 62 13.18 6.36 -3.76
N GLY A 63 12.50 6.52 -4.89
CA GLY A 63 12.56 5.61 -6.02
C GLY A 63 11.58 4.43 -5.97
N ILE A 64 10.55 4.49 -5.10
CA ILE A 64 9.46 3.50 -5.07
C ILE A 64 8.15 4.19 -5.48
N ALA A 65 7.62 3.83 -6.65
CA ALA A 65 6.36 4.36 -7.13
C ALA A 65 5.17 3.70 -6.41
N LEU A 66 4.43 4.51 -5.65
CA LEU A 66 3.15 4.12 -5.05
C LEU A 66 2.06 5.09 -5.51
N THR A 67 0.81 4.66 -5.45
CA THR A 67 -0.33 5.54 -5.76
C THR A 67 -1.37 5.50 -4.65
N GLN A 68 -1.92 6.65 -4.33
CA GLN A 68 -3.15 6.72 -3.55
C GLN A 68 -4.33 6.22 -4.40
N ALA A 69 -5.22 5.44 -3.80
CA ALA A 69 -6.47 5.04 -4.44
C ALA A 69 -7.39 6.27 -4.58
N ARG A 70 -8.00 6.41 -5.75
CA ARG A 70 -8.99 7.46 -6.04
C ARG A 70 -10.37 6.84 -6.09
N TYR A 71 -11.33 7.55 -5.51
CA TYR A 71 -12.72 7.12 -5.37
C TYR A 71 -13.62 8.27 -5.81
N LEU A 72 -14.81 7.94 -6.31
CA LEU A 72 -15.83 8.93 -6.66
C LEU A 72 -16.63 9.27 -5.42
N GLU A 73 -16.25 10.33 -4.71
CA GLU A 73 -16.74 10.59 -3.34
C GLU A 73 -18.25 10.84 -3.24
N LYS A 74 -18.89 11.36 -4.30
CA LYS A 74 -20.32 11.68 -4.29
C LYS A 74 -21.16 10.57 -4.92
N GLU A 75 -20.55 9.76 -5.77
CA GLU A 75 -21.21 8.79 -6.63
C GLU A 75 -21.07 7.35 -6.11
N GLU A 76 -20.03 7.04 -5.35
CA GLU A 76 -19.87 5.71 -4.77
C GLU A 76 -20.89 5.45 -3.67
N LYS A 77 -21.80 4.51 -3.92
CA LYS A 77 -22.80 4.04 -2.95
C LYS A 77 -22.16 3.55 -1.64
N CYS A 78 -21.01 2.89 -1.74
CA CYS A 78 -20.27 2.35 -0.61
C CYS A 78 -18.83 2.87 -0.65
N LEU A 79 -18.64 4.15 -0.35
CA LEU A 79 -17.34 4.81 -0.36
C LEU A 79 -16.37 4.13 0.64
N PRO A 80 -15.31 3.44 0.16
CA PRO A 80 -14.36 2.79 1.04
C PRO A 80 -13.43 3.82 1.69
N SER A 81 -12.83 3.44 2.82
CA SER A 81 -11.80 4.25 3.47
C SER A 81 -10.64 4.56 2.52
N PRO A 82 -10.00 5.74 2.64
CA PRO A 82 -8.82 6.09 1.86
C PRO A 82 -7.74 5.01 1.99
N SER A 83 -7.01 4.79 0.90
CA SER A 83 -5.96 3.78 0.88
C SER A 83 -4.85 4.12 -0.11
N ILE A 84 -3.69 3.50 0.07
CA ILE A 84 -2.62 3.43 -0.92
C ILE A 84 -2.78 2.10 -1.64
N ARG A 85 -2.81 2.14 -2.98
CA ARG A 85 -2.83 0.94 -3.82
C ARG A 85 -1.40 0.49 -4.06
N VAL A 86 -1.10 -0.72 -3.63
CA VAL A 86 0.20 -1.38 -3.84
C VAL A 86 -0.02 -2.43 -4.91
N VAL A 87 0.76 -2.35 -5.99
CA VAL A 87 0.69 -3.31 -7.10
C VAL A 87 2.08 -3.87 -7.32
N VAL A 88 2.15 -5.19 -7.42
CA VAL A 88 3.39 -5.90 -7.72
C VAL A 88 3.28 -6.57 -9.08
N THR A 89 4.39 -6.51 -9.80
CA THR A 89 4.57 -7.04 -11.15
C THR A 89 5.51 -8.24 -11.07
N VAL A 90 5.45 -9.10 -12.10
CA VAL A 90 6.31 -10.29 -12.19
C VAL A 90 7.79 -9.97 -12.46
N GLU A 91 8.11 -8.71 -12.75
CA GLU A 91 9.46 -8.26 -13.11
C GLU A 91 10.27 -7.81 -11.88
N GLN A 92 9.61 -7.59 -10.74
CA GLN A 92 10.27 -7.15 -9.51
C GLN A 92 11.01 -8.30 -8.84
N THR A 93 12.25 -8.02 -8.43
CA THR A 93 13.12 -8.93 -7.68
C THR A 93 12.79 -8.90 -6.18
N GLU A 94 13.16 -9.95 -5.44
CA GLU A 94 12.99 -9.99 -3.97
C GLU A 94 13.67 -8.78 -3.28
N GLN A 95 14.86 -8.37 -3.76
CA GLN A 95 15.59 -7.22 -3.22
C GLN A 95 14.83 -5.90 -3.40
N GLU A 96 14.14 -5.72 -4.53
CA GLU A 96 13.30 -4.55 -4.77
C GLU A 96 12.05 -4.57 -3.89
N LEU A 97 11.48 -5.75 -3.64
CA LEU A 97 10.35 -5.93 -2.73
C LEU A 97 10.74 -5.62 -1.28
N ASP A 98 11.89 -6.11 -0.82
CA ASP A 98 12.43 -5.84 0.52
C ASP A 98 12.71 -4.35 0.73
N LYS A 99 13.31 -3.72 -0.28
CA LYS A 99 13.56 -2.27 -0.29
C LYS A 99 12.24 -1.50 -0.23
N ALA A 100 11.25 -1.90 -1.02
CA ALA A 100 9.93 -1.25 -1.02
C ALA A 100 9.24 -1.39 0.34
N ALA A 101 9.19 -2.59 0.91
CA ALA A 101 8.58 -2.84 2.22
C ALA A 101 9.27 -2.03 3.32
N SER A 102 10.60 -1.99 3.32
CA SER A 102 11.40 -1.22 4.28
C SER A 102 11.14 0.29 4.16
N LEU A 103 11.07 0.82 2.94
CA LEU A 103 10.77 2.25 2.70
C LEU A 103 9.33 2.61 3.07
N ILE A 104 8.35 1.74 2.84
CA ILE A 104 6.97 1.96 3.27
C ILE A 104 6.89 2.00 4.79
N LYS A 105 7.62 1.10 5.47
CA LYS A 105 7.68 1.07 6.93
C LYS A 105 8.28 2.36 7.49
N GLU A 106 9.44 2.77 6.97
CA GLU A 106 10.10 4.02 7.34
C GLU A 106 9.19 5.24 7.11
N ALA A 107 8.49 5.28 5.97
CA ALA A 107 7.54 6.34 5.65
C ALA A 107 6.37 6.38 6.64
N ALA A 108 5.80 5.22 6.99
CA ALA A 108 4.72 5.13 7.97
C ALA A 108 5.19 5.62 9.34
N GLU A 109 6.36 5.17 9.80
CA GLU A 109 6.96 5.60 11.07
C GLU A 109 7.27 7.11 11.09
N SER A 110 7.68 7.69 9.96
CA SER A 110 7.98 9.13 9.87
C SER A 110 6.72 10.02 9.79
N VAL A 111 5.60 9.49 9.29
CA VAL A 111 4.39 10.28 9.02
C VAL A 111 3.32 10.11 10.10
N LEU A 112 3.24 8.92 10.71
CA LEU A 112 2.17 8.54 11.64
C LEU A 112 2.57 8.60 13.12
N ASN A 113 3.87 8.67 13.43
CA ASN A 113 4.38 8.95 14.78
C ASN A 113 4.49 10.45 15.06
#